data_AF-A0A0Q9PXP2-F1
#
_entry.id   AF-A0A0Q9PXP2-F1
#
_cell.length_a   1.000
_cell.length_b   1.000
_cell.length_c   1.000
_cell.angle_alpha   90.00
_cell.angle_beta   90.00
_cell.angle_gamma   90.00
#
_symmetry.space_group_name_H-M   'P 1'
#
loop_
_entity.id
_entity.type
_entity.pdbx_description
1 polymer ?
#
loop_
_entity_poly.entity_id
_entity_poly.type
_entity_poly.pdbx_seq_one_letter_code
_entity_poly.pdbx_strand_id
1 'polypeptide(L)'
;MLAVVIAQTVLSLVLAPRLAKIIFGLFIAGLIVPSQVNMLPIYSFTHKLGWSDHLYGLVLVSVAMLMPLTVIMLKGFMQVLNQEILEADSIDGASEWKLYSRTALPLSAPSLKAMATFLYVMVWNDLLIPMLLTGVVITAVPMIVMFLFFQRYFVAGVMAGSLKG
;
A
#
# COMPACT_ATOMS: atom_id res chain seq x y z
N MET A 1 12.58 -3.86 -1.01
CA MET A 1 13.45 -2.94 -0.23
C MET A 1 14.21 -3.67 0.87
N LEU A 2 13.57 -4.22 1.92
CA LEU A 2 14.27 -4.95 3.00
C LEU A 2 15.11 -6.16 2.54
N ALA A 3 14.58 -7.01 1.66
CA ALA A 3 15.34 -8.16 1.15
C ALA A 3 16.59 -7.76 0.35
N VAL A 4 16.57 -6.60 -0.30
CA VAL A 4 17.69 -6.08 -1.09
C VAL A 4 18.76 -5.45 -0.18
N VAL A 5 18.33 -4.76 0.89
CA VAL A 5 19.24 -4.22 1.92
C VAL A 5 19.97 -5.37 2.62
N ILE A 6 19.25 -6.43 3.02
CA ILE A 6 19.85 -7.60 3.68
C ILE A 6 20.84 -8.31 2.76
N ALA A 7 20.48 -8.53 1.49
CA ALA A 7 21.38 -9.13 0.51
C ALA A 7 22.66 -8.29 0.30
N GLN A 8 22.54 -6.96 0.32
CA GLN A 8 23.68 -6.04 0.21
C GLN A 8 24.55 -5.99 1.47
N THR A 9 23.95 -5.99 2.66
CA THR A 9 24.72 -6.07 3.92
C THR A 9 25.53 -7.35 3.97
N VAL A 10 24.95 -8.48 3.58
CA VAL A 10 25.65 -9.76 3.48
C VAL A 10 26.76 -9.72 2.41
N LEU A 11 26.50 -9.13 1.25
CA LEU A 11 27.50 -8.99 0.18
C LEU A 11 28.67 -8.05 0.57
N SER A 12 28.40 -7.00 1.33
CA SER A 12 29.41 -6.05 1.83
C SER A 12 30.32 -6.63 2.90
N LEU A 13 29.87 -7.67 3.62
CA LEU A 13 30.65 -8.44 4.59
C LEU A 13 31.58 -9.46 3.92
N VAL A 14 31.26 -9.87 2.69
CA VAL A 14 32.01 -10.88 1.92
C VAL A 14 33.04 -10.27 0.95
N LEU A 15 32.84 -9.01 0.52
CA LEU A 15 33.71 -8.34 -0.46
C LEU A 15 34.75 -7.41 0.18
N ALA A 16 35.88 -7.20 -0.52
CA ALA A 16 36.96 -6.31 -0.10
C ALA A 16 36.48 -4.86 0.16
N PRO A 17 37.05 -4.15 1.17
CA PRO A 17 36.51 -2.89 1.68
C PRO A 17 36.44 -1.72 0.68
N ARG A 18 37.23 -1.76 -0.41
CA ARG A 18 37.14 -0.76 -1.50
C ARG A 18 35.98 -1.04 -2.45
N LEU A 19 35.72 -2.31 -2.76
CA LEU A 19 34.60 -2.73 -3.61
C LEU A 19 33.27 -2.57 -2.86
N ALA A 20 33.25 -2.87 -1.56
CA ALA A 20 32.10 -2.59 -0.69
C ALA A 20 31.73 -1.10 -0.69
N LYS A 21 32.70 -0.16 -0.67
CA LYS A 21 32.44 1.29 -0.75
C LYS A 21 31.88 1.73 -2.10
N ILE A 22 32.35 1.15 -3.21
CA ILE A 22 31.84 1.45 -4.56
C ILE A 22 30.40 0.93 -4.71
N ILE A 23 30.16 -0.32 -4.28
CA ILE A 23 28.82 -0.92 -4.31
C ILE A 23 27.87 -0.16 -3.38
N PHE A 24 28.33 0.25 -2.19
CA PHE A 24 27.58 1.11 -1.27
C PHE A 24 27.28 2.48 -1.88
N GLY A 25 28.24 3.10 -2.58
CA GLY A 25 28.04 4.37 -3.28
C GLY A 25 27.01 4.27 -4.42
N LEU A 26 27.09 3.22 -5.24
CA LEU A 26 26.09 2.90 -6.28
C LEU A 26 24.72 2.59 -5.67
N PHE A 27 24.69 1.99 -4.48
CA PHE A 27 23.46 1.71 -3.74
C PHE A 27 22.82 2.99 -3.16
N ILE A 28 23.59 3.89 -2.54
CA ILE A 28 23.09 5.21 -2.13
C ILE A 28 22.56 5.99 -3.35
N ALA A 29 23.26 5.93 -4.48
CA ALA A 29 22.77 6.48 -5.75
C ALA A 29 21.47 5.78 -6.23
N GLY A 30 21.33 4.47 -6.02
CA GLY A 30 20.12 3.69 -6.25
C GLY A 30 18.98 3.97 -5.27
N LEU A 31 19.28 4.40 -4.03
CA LEU A 31 18.28 4.88 -3.07
C LEU A 31 17.78 6.28 -3.42
N ILE A 32 18.61 7.06 -4.12
CA ILE A 32 18.20 8.34 -4.73
C ILE A 32 17.26 8.08 -5.92
N VAL A 33 17.26 6.88 -6.52
CA VAL A 33 16.29 6.50 -7.56
C VAL A 33 14.90 6.47 -6.92
N PRO A 34 14.05 7.46 -7.20
CA PRO A 34 12.73 7.55 -6.59
C PRO A 34 11.89 6.34 -7.02
N SER A 35 10.97 5.87 -6.19
CA SER A 35 10.02 4.81 -6.59
C SER A 35 9.27 5.16 -7.88
N GLN A 36 9.17 6.45 -8.19
CA GLN A 36 8.64 7.04 -9.41
C GLN A 36 9.40 6.64 -10.69
N VAL A 37 10.65 6.16 -10.61
CA VAL A 37 11.37 5.68 -11.80
C VAL A 37 10.82 4.35 -12.30
N ASN A 38 10.25 3.52 -11.41
CA ASN A 38 9.53 2.30 -11.82
C ASN A 38 8.20 2.61 -12.53
N MET A 39 7.74 3.85 -12.48
CA MET A 39 6.46 4.24 -13.04
C MET A 39 6.44 4.15 -14.58
N LEU A 40 7.56 4.48 -15.25
CA LEU A 40 7.66 4.42 -16.71
C LEU A 40 7.57 2.98 -17.25
N PRO A 41 8.32 1.99 -16.72
CA PRO A 41 8.14 0.59 -17.11
C PRO A 41 6.72 0.07 -16.86
N ILE A 42 6.10 0.43 -15.72
CA ILE A 42 4.74 0.01 -15.38
C ILE A 42 3.73 0.58 -16.39
N TYR A 43 3.84 1.86 -16.73
CA TYR A 43 3.02 2.47 -17.77
C TYR A 43 3.24 1.82 -19.13
N SER A 44 4.49 1.62 -19.55
CA SER A 44 4.79 0.97 -20.83
C SER A 44 4.20 -0.44 -20.91
N PHE A 45 4.27 -1.20 -19.82
CA PHE A 45 3.69 -2.54 -19.73
C PHE A 45 2.15 -2.53 -19.80
N THR A 46 1.51 -1.67 -19.01
CA THR A 46 0.04 -1.57 -18.94
C THR A 46 -0.56 -1.01 -20.24
N HIS A 47 0.13 -0.05 -20.87
CA HIS A 47 -0.25 0.47 -22.18
C HIS A 47 -0.14 -0.60 -23.27
N LYS A 48 0.94 -1.42 -23.26
CA LYS A 48 1.08 -2.57 -24.19
C LYS A 48 -0.04 -3.59 -24.04
N LEU A 49 -0.59 -3.75 -22.83
CA LEU A 49 -1.74 -4.61 -22.57
C LEU A 49 -3.08 -3.99 -22.99
N GLY A 50 -3.09 -2.72 -23.42
CA GLY A 50 -4.32 -1.97 -23.71
C GLY A 50 -5.14 -1.67 -22.45
N TRP A 51 -4.52 -1.65 -21.28
CA TRP A 51 -5.20 -1.38 -20.01
C TRP A 51 -5.10 0.09 -19.58
N SER A 52 -4.31 0.88 -20.31
CA SER A 52 -4.28 2.34 -20.17
C SER A 52 -5.68 2.92 -20.46
N ASP A 53 -6.00 4.04 -19.84
CA ASP A 53 -7.29 4.74 -19.92
C ASP A 53 -8.49 3.97 -19.36
N HIS A 54 -8.26 2.84 -18.67
CA HIS A 54 -9.30 2.07 -18.02
C HIS A 54 -9.12 1.96 -16.50
N LEU A 55 -10.23 2.10 -15.76
CA LEU A 55 -10.24 2.02 -14.30
C LEU A 55 -9.76 0.65 -13.78
N TYR A 56 -10.09 -0.45 -14.48
CA TYR A 56 -9.63 -1.79 -14.08
C TYR A 56 -8.10 -1.92 -14.20
N GLY A 57 -7.48 -1.28 -15.19
CA GLY A 57 -6.03 -1.25 -15.36
C GLY A 57 -5.36 -0.57 -14.18
N LEU A 58 -5.91 0.58 -13.77
CA LEU A 58 -5.48 1.28 -12.56
C LEU A 58 -5.63 0.41 -11.30
N VAL A 59 -6.80 -0.18 -11.09
CA VAL A 59 -7.06 -1.02 -9.91
C VAL A 59 -6.09 -2.19 -9.83
N LEU A 60 -5.88 -2.92 -10.94
CA LEU A 60 -4.98 -4.07 -10.95
C LEU A 60 -3.53 -3.68 -10.66
N VAL A 61 -3.05 -2.57 -11.23
CA VAL A 61 -1.70 -2.05 -10.98
C VAL A 61 -1.55 -1.63 -9.53
N SER A 62 -2.49 -0.84 -8.99
CA SER A 62 -2.47 -0.42 -7.58
C SER A 62 -2.50 -1.60 -6.63
N VAL A 63 -3.34 -2.61 -6.89
CA VAL A 63 -3.38 -3.85 -6.11
C VAL A 63 -2.03 -4.57 -6.19
N ALA A 64 -1.49 -4.80 -7.38
CA ALA A 64 -0.21 -5.49 -7.55
C ALA A 64 0.94 -4.77 -6.83
N MET A 65 0.95 -3.44 -6.83
CA MET A 65 1.96 -2.64 -6.14
C MET A 65 1.81 -2.69 -4.61
N LEU A 66 0.58 -2.74 -4.09
CA LEU A 66 0.29 -2.78 -2.66
C LEU A 66 0.28 -4.19 -2.08
N MET A 67 0.21 -5.23 -2.91
CA MET A 67 0.18 -6.64 -2.49
C MET A 67 1.33 -7.01 -1.54
N PRO A 68 2.60 -6.67 -1.81
CA PRO A 68 3.70 -7.01 -0.89
C PRO A 68 3.52 -6.40 0.50
N LEU A 69 3.10 -5.13 0.56
CA LEU A 69 2.82 -4.44 1.82
C LEU A 69 1.66 -5.09 2.56
N THR A 70 0.58 -5.36 1.83
CA THR A 70 -0.65 -5.98 2.36
C THR A 70 -0.36 -7.36 2.96
N VAL A 71 0.44 -8.19 2.28
CA VAL A 71 0.87 -9.51 2.79
C VAL A 71 1.72 -9.39 4.06
N ILE A 72 2.65 -8.43 4.11
CA ILE A 72 3.48 -8.20 5.30
C ILE A 72 2.61 -7.76 6.48
N MET A 73 1.67 -6.84 6.27
CA MET A 73 0.75 -6.38 7.31
C MET A 73 -0.16 -7.51 7.79
N LEU A 74 -0.78 -8.26 6.88
CA LEU A 74 -1.59 -9.44 7.19
C LEU A 74 -0.81 -10.46 8.01
N LYS A 75 0.42 -10.79 7.61
CA LYS A 75 1.29 -11.69 8.36
C LYS A 75 1.54 -11.16 9.77
N GLY A 76 1.88 -9.87 9.90
CA GLY A 76 2.09 -9.24 11.20
C GLY A 76 0.88 -9.36 12.12
N PHE A 77 -0.34 -9.19 11.59
CA PHE A 77 -1.56 -9.36 12.38
C PHE A 77 -1.85 -10.81 12.76
N MET A 78 -1.64 -11.76 11.84
CA MET A 78 -1.87 -13.18 12.12
C MET A 78 -0.94 -13.70 13.22
N GLN A 79 0.25 -13.12 13.37
CA GLN A 79 1.20 -13.46 14.44
C GLN A 79 0.79 -12.96 15.82
N VAL A 80 -0.14 -12.01 15.91
CA VAL A 80 -0.64 -11.45 17.18
C VAL A 80 -1.81 -12.27 17.74
N LEU A 81 -2.41 -13.15 16.94
CA LEU A 81 -3.52 -13.99 17.39
C LEU A 81 -3.05 -14.96 18.49
N ASN A 82 -3.84 -15.08 19.55
CA ASN A 82 -3.58 -16.02 20.64
C ASN A 82 -3.66 -17.45 20.12
N GLN A 83 -2.53 -18.15 20.09
CA GLN A 83 -2.44 -19.52 19.58
C GLN A 83 -3.31 -20.48 20.40
N GLU A 84 -3.46 -20.25 21.70
CA GLU A 84 -4.31 -21.06 22.59
C GLU A 84 -5.78 -21.13 22.13
N ILE A 85 -6.32 -20.03 21.58
CA ILE A 85 -7.70 -19.99 21.08
C ILE A 85 -7.83 -20.82 19.79
N LEU A 86 -6.80 -20.77 18.93
CA LEU A 86 -6.77 -21.55 17.69
C LEU A 86 -6.58 -23.04 17.98
N GLU A 87 -5.72 -23.38 18.94
CA GLU A 87 -5.49 -24.75 19.37
C GLU A 87 -6.72 -25.36 20.03
N ALA A 88 -7.45 -24.60 20.85
CA ALA A 88 -8.70 -25.05 21.45
C ALA A 88 -9.74 -25.45 20.39
N ASP A 89 -9.95 -24.61 19.39
CA ASP A 89 -10.91 -24.86 18.31
C ASP A 89 -10.49 -26.07 17.43
N SER A 90 -9.17 -26.29 17.30
CA SER A 90 -8.61 -27.48 16.64
C SER A 90 -8.84 -28.76 17.45
N ILE A 91 -8.66 -28.71 18.79
CA ILE A 91 -8.97 -29.81 19.71
C ILE A 91 -10.46 -30.17 19.66
N ASP A 92 -11.34 -29.18 19.49
CA ASP A 92 -12.79 -29.36 19.27
C ASP A 92 -13.15 -29.94 17.88
N GLY A 93 -12.14 -30.31 17.08
CA GLY A 93 -12.31 -30.98 15.79
C GLY A 93 -12.69 -30.03 14.65
N ALA A 94 -12.38 -28.72 14.76
CA ALA A 94 -12.59 -27.80 13.65
C ALA A 94 -11.64 -28.12 12.48
N SER A 95 -12.19 -28.30 11.28
CA SER A 95 -11.39 -28.35 10.06
C SER A 95 -10.66 -27.01 9.83
N GLU A 96 -9.50 -27.02 9.17
CA GLU A 96 -8.70 -25.83 8.82
C GLU A 96 -9.52 -24.66 8.25
N TRP A 97 -10.45 -24.94 7.34
CA TRP A 97 -11.31 -23.92 6.76
C TRP A 97 -12.25 -23.27 7.79
N LYS A 98 -12.79 -24.09 8.71
CA LYS A 98 -13.66 -23.63 9.80
C LYS A 98 -12.85 -22.80 10.80
N LEU A 99 -11.66 -23.26 11.16
CA LEU A 99 -10.72 -22.54 12.03
C LEU A 99 -10.33 -21.18 11.43
N TYR A 100 -10.02 -21.14 10.13
CA TYR A 100 -9.76 -19.89 9.42
C TYR A 100 -10.98 -18.96 9.40
N SER A 101 -12.11 -19.42 8.87
CA SER A 101 -13.26 -18.56 8.56
C SER A 101 -14.10 -18.15 9.77
N ARG A 102 -14.19 -19.03 10.80
CA ARG A 102 -15.02 -18.78 11.99
C ARG A 102 -14.21 -18.27 13.18
N THR A 103 -12.90 -18.49 13.21
CA THR A 103 -12.09 -18.17 14.39
C THR A 103 -11.01 -17.16 14.04
N ALA A 104 -10.06 -17.49 13.16
CA ALA A 104 -8.96 -16.59 12.83
C ALA A 104 -9.42 -15.30 12.11
N LEU A 105 -10.32 -15.40 11.13
CA LEU A 105 -10.78 -14.26 10.32
C LEU A 105 -11.60 -13.25 11.15
N PRO A 106 -12.58 -13.65 11.99
CA PRO A 106 -13.32 -12.71 12.83
C PRO A 106 -12.44 -12.06 13.91
N LEU A 107 -11.53 -12.83 14.53
CA LEU A 107 -10.55 -12.29 15.48
C LEU A 107 -9.63 -11.26 14.82
N SER A 108 -9.31 -11.46 13.54
CA SER A 108 -8.50 -10.53 12.74
C SER A 108 -9.27 -9.32 12.22
N ALA A 109 -10.61 -9.29 12.33
CA ALA A 109 -11.44 -8.24 11.74
C ALA A 109 -11.07 -6.81 12.17
N PRO A 110 -10.74 -6.51 13.44
CA PRO A 110 -10.28 -5.17 13.83
C PRO A 110 -9.01 -4.75 13.09
N SER A 111 -8.04 -5.66 12.97
CA SER A 111 -6.77 -5.43 12.27
C SER A 111 -6.96 -5.27 10.77
N LEU A 112 -7.85 -6.07 10.16
CA LEU A 112 -8.21 -5.93 8.75
C LEU A 112 -8.86 -4.58 8.46
N LYS A 113 -9.72 -4.08 9.35
CA LYS A 113 -10.30 -2.73 9.22
C LYS A 113 -9.23 -1.65 9.31
N ALA A 114 -8.30 -1.76 10.25
CA ALA A 114 -7.18 -0.80 10.37
C ALA A 114 -6.29 -0.82 9.11
N MET A 115 -5.97 -2.01 8.59
CA MET A 115 -5.24 -2.19 7.34
C MET A 115 -5.96 -1.56 6.15
N ALA A 116 -7.28 -1.81 6.03
CA ALA A 116 -8.09 -1.25 4.95
C ALA A 116 -8.08 0.28 4.98
N THR A 117 -8.22 0.89 6.17
CA THR A 117 -8.11 2.34 6.33
C THR A 117 -6.72 2.86 5.94
N PHE A 118 -5.66 2.17 6.36
CA PHE A 118 -4.29 2.56 6.03
C PHE A 118 -4.02 2.51 4.51
N LEU A 119 -4.41 1.41 3.86
CA LEU A 119 -4.28 1.25 2.41
C LEU A 119 -5.15 2.25 1.65
N TYR A 120 -6.36 2.53 2.13
CA TYR A 120 -7.24 3.55 1.56
C TYR A 120 -6.56 4.92 1.56
N VAL A 121 -5.99 5.35 2.69
CA VAL A 121 -5.27 6.61 2.78
C VAL A 121 -4.07 6.65 1.83
N MET A 122 -3.35 5.53 1.66
CA MET A 122 -2.25 5.48 0.69
C MET A 122 -2.74 5.65 -0.76
N VAL A 123 -3.78 4.91 -1.16
CA VAL A 123 -4.34 4.98 -2.52
C VAL A 123 -4.95 6.35 -2.79
N TRP A 124 -5.67 6.92 -1.83
CA TRP A 124 -6.30 8.23 -1.96
C TRP A 124 -5.28 9.35 -2.13
N ASN A 125 -4.12 9.26 -1.46
CA ASN A 125 -3.05 10.24 -1.56
C ASN A 125 -2.17 10.06 -2.81
N ASP A 126 -2.28 8.94 -3.54
CA ASP A 126 -1.50 8.73 -4.76
C ASP A 126 -2.16 9.43 -5.96
N LEU A 127 -1.46 10.43 -6.48
CA LEU A 127 -1.89 11.18 -7.67
C LEU A 127 -1.12 10.76 -8.92
N LEU A 128 0.09 10.22 -8.77
CA LEU A 128 1.00 10.05 -9.91
C LEU A 128 0.60 8.85 -10.78
N ILE A 129 0.30 7.70 -10.17
CA ILE A 129 -0.09 6.49 -10.91
C ILE A 129 -1.45 6.66 -11.62
N PRO A 130 -2.52 7.18 -10.97
CA PRO A 130 -3.79 7.40 -11.63
C PRO A 130 -3.71 8.39 -12.79
N MET A 131 -3.00 9.51 -12.60
CA MET A 131 -2.80 10.51 -13.65
C MET A 131 -2.06 9.94 -14.85
N LEU A 132 -1.06 9.09 -14.63
CA LEU A 132 -0.31 8.48 -15.73
C LEU A 132 -1.11 7.40 -16.45
N LEU A 133 -1.89 6.59 -15.74
CA LEU A 133 -2.61 5.45 -16.33
C LEU A 133 -3.96 5.82 -16.94
N THR A 134 -4.65 6.84 -16.41
CA THR A 134 -6.03 7.18 -16.80
C THR A 134 -6.24 8.64 -17.18
N GLY A 135 -5.17 9.44 -17.12
CA GLY A 135 -5.23 10.87 -17.38
C GLY A 135 -5.79 11.70 -16.22
N VAL A 136 -5.70 13.02 -16.41
CA VAL A 136 -6.00 14.02 -15.35
C VAL A 136 -7.49 14.10 -15.06
N VAL A 137 -8.36 13.97 -16.05
CA VAL A 137 -9.81 14.18 -15.89
C VAL A 137 -10.41 13.11 -14.98
N ILE A 138 -10.15 11.83 -15.24
CA ILE A 138 -10.69 10.71 -14.45
C ILE A 138 -10.18 10.79 -13.00
N THR A 139 -8.93 11.19 -12.82
CA THR A 139 -8.29 11.29 -11.50
C THR A 139 -8.80 12.49 -10.69
N ALA A 140 -8.94 13.66 -11.31
CA ALA A 140 -9.25 14.89 -10.59
C ALA A 140 -10.76 15.06 -10.30
N VAL A 141 -11.63 14.47 -11.11
CA VAL A 141 -13.09 14.65 -10.98
C VAL A 141 -13.62 14.25 -9.58
N PRO A 142 -13.30 13.08 -9.00
CA PRO A 142 -13.77 12.74 -7.66
C PRO A 142 -13.30 13.72 -6.58
N MET A 143 -12.05 14.20 -6.68
CA MET A 143 -11.51 15.19 -5.75
C MET A 143 -12.22 16.54 -5.88
N ILE A 144 -12.46 16.99 -7.12
CA ILE A 144 -13.19 18.24 -7.39
C ILE A 144 -14.63 18.13 -6.89
N VAL A 145 -15.33 17.02 -7.15
CA VAL A 145 -16.70 16.80 -6.68
C VAL A 145 -16.77 16.79 -5.16
N MET A 146 -15.85 16.09 -4.49
CA MET A 146 -15.75 16.08 -3.04
C MET A 146 -15.48 17.49 -2.51
N PHE A 147 -14.53 18.21 -3.09
CA PHE A 147 -14.23 19.60 -2.72
C PHE A 147 -15.47 20.49 -2.85
N LEU A 148 -16.18 20.44 -3.99
CA LEU A 148 -17.38 21.24 -4.22
C LEU A 148 -18.52 20.90 -3.24
N PHE A 149 -18.62 19.65 -2.78
CA PHE A 149 -19.61 19.24 -1.80
C PHE A 149 -19.27 19.75 -0.39
N PHE A 150 -17.99 19.71 -0.02
CA PHE A 150 -17.51 20.09 1.31
C PHE A 150 -17.20 21.58 1.47
N GLN A 151 -16.94 22.31 0.39
CA GLN A 151 -16.58 23.73 0.44
C GLN A 151 -17.63 24.58 1.18
N ARG A 152 -18.93 24.27 1.03
CA ARG A 152 -20.01 25.01 1.72
C ARG A 152 -19.94 24.86 3.24
N TYR A 153 -19.56 23.69 3.73
CA TYR A 153 -19.43 23.45 5.17
C TYR A 153 -18.19 24.14 5.72
N PHE A 154 -17.10 24.13 4.96
CA PHE A 154 -15.88 24.86 5.30
C PHE A 154 -16.15 26.37 5.38
N VAL A 155 -16.78 26.95 4.36
CA VAL A 155 -17.14 28.37 4.31
C VAL A 155 -18.11 28.76 5.43
N ALA A 156 -19.14 27.95 5.68
CA ALA A 156 -20.07 28.17 6.79
C ALA A 156 -19.38 28.11 8.17
N GLY A 157 -18.44 27.17 8.36
CA GLY A 157 -17.64 27.06 9.58
C GLY A 157 -16.76 28.29 9.82
N VAL A 158 -16.07 28.78 8.77
CA VAL A 158 -15.25 30.00 8.86
C VAL A 158 -16.09 31.24 9.18
N MET A 159 -17.25 31.41 8.51
CA MET A 159 -18.15 32.53 8.79
C MET A 159 -18.74 32.46 10.21
N ALA A 160 -19.12 31.27 10.69
CA ALA A 160 -19.61 31.08 12.06
C ALA A 160 -18.52 31.36 13.11
N GLY A 161 -17.26 31.07 12.81
CA GLY A 161 -16.11 31.44 13.65
C GLY A 161 -15.87 32.95 13.69
N SER A 162 -16.05 33.65 12.56
CA SER A 162 -15.88 35.11 12.45
C SER A 162 -16.96 35.92 13.18
N LEU A 163 -18.12 35.35 13.47
CA LEU A 163 -19.22 36.02 14.16
C LEU A 163 -19.21 35.84 15.69
N LYS A 164 -18.32 34.99 16.21
CA LYS A 164 -18.18 34.67 17.64
C LYS A 164 -16.94 35.29 18.29
N GLY A 165 -16.18 36.09 17.54
CA GLY A 165 -15.03 36.88 18.02
C GLY A 165 -15.41 38.32 18.27
#